data_AF-A0A8T4PAY2-F1
#
_entry.id   AF-A0A8T4PAY2-F1
#
_cell.length_a   1.000
_cell.length_b   1.000
_cell.length_c   1.000
_cell.angle_alpha   90.00
_cell.angle_beta   90.00
_cell.angle_gamma   90.00
#
_symmetry.space_group_name_H-M   'P 1'
#
loop_
_entity.id
_entity.type
_entity.pdbx_description
1 polymer ?
#
loop_
_entity_poly.entity_id
_entity_poly.type
_entity_poly.pdbx_seq_one_letter_code
_entity_poly.pdbx_strand_id
1 'polypeptide(L)' 'MKRKKRLEKGIESLQKQLEIHEEKKKQAQEENLPELVDYYEKELKQKQEILRKKKEILDKQ' A
#
# COMPACT_ATOMS: atom_id res chain seq x y z
N MET A 1 2.07 -8.52 23.32
CA MET A 1 2.32 -7.09 23.01
C MET A 1 3.32 -6.81 21.89
N LYS A 2 4.57 -7.33 21.90
CA LYS A 2 5.58 -6.99 20.87
C LYS A 2 5.16 -7.33 19.43
N ARG A 3 4.42 -8.43 19.23
CA ARG A 3 3.90 -8.86 17.91
C ARG A 3 2.83 -7.89 17.37
N LYS A 4 1.84 -7.52 18.18
CA LYS A 4 0.80 -6.54 17.86
C LYS A 4 1.38 -5.20 17.43
N LYS A 5 2.29 -4.62 18.23
CA LYS A 5 2.99 -3.37 17.89
C LYS A 5 3.80 -3.43 16.59
N ARG A 6 4.45 -4.56 16.30
CA ARG A 6 5.16 -4.75 15.01
C ARG A 6 4.20 -4.82 13.83
N LEU A 7 3.04 -5.46 14.02
CA LEU A 7 2.01 -5.56 13.00
C LEU A 7 1.39 -4.18 12.69
N GLU A 8 1.07 -3.40 13.72
CA GLU A 8 0.59 -2.01 13.61
C GLU A 8 1.59 -1.14 12.84
N LYS A 9 2.88 -1.15 13.21
CA LYS A 9 3.92 -0.42 12.46
C LYS A 9 4.02 -0.87 10.99
N GLY A 10 3.88 -2.18 10.75
CA GLY A 10 3.89 -2.73 9.41
C GLY A 10 2.66 -2.36 8.58
N ILE A 11 1.52 -2.09 9.22
CA ILE A 11 0.29 -1.57 8.60
C ILE A 11 0.47 -0.09 8.27
N GLU A 12 0.94 0.72 9.22
CA GLU A 12 1.21 2.15 9.04
C GLU A 12 2.21 2.39 7.90
N SER A 13 3.30 1.62 7.86
CA SER A 13 4.28 1.71 6.77
C SER A 13 3.68 1.35 5.41
N LEU A 14 2.75 0.40 5.34
CA LEU A 14 2.08 0.04 4.09
C LEU A 14 1.10 1.13 3.65
N GLN A 15 0.39 1.76 4.58
CA GLN A 15 -0.50 2.89 4.27
C GLN A 15 0.28 4.07 3.67
N LYS A 16 1.42 4.44 4.28
CA LYS A 16 2.31 5.48 3.74
C LYS A 16 2.83 5.14 2.35
N GLN A 17 3.17 3.87 2.11
CA GLN A 17 3.58 3.44 0.77
C GLN A 17 2.44 3.58 -0.25
N LEU A 18 1.20 3.18 0.11
CA LEU A 18 0.04 3.34 -0.76
C LEU A 18 -0.17 4.81 -1.15
N GLU A 19 -0.12 5.73 -0.19
CA GLU A 19 -0.24 7.17 -0.45
C GLU A 19 0.82 7.66 -1.45
N ILE A 20 2.09 7.29 -1.24
CA ILE A 20 3.19 7.65 -2.14
C ILE A 20 2.98 7.05 -3.54
N HIS A 21 2.52 5.81 -3.64
CA HIS A 21 2.26 5.16 -4.93
C HIS A 21 1.05 5.75 -5.66
N GLU A 22 0.02 6.18 -4.93
CA GLU A 22 -1.12 6.91 -5.50
C GLU A 22 -0.70 8.27 -6.06
N GLU A 23 0.10 9.03 -5.32
CA GLU A 23 0.63 10.32 -5.78
C GLU A 23 1.50 10.15 -7.04
N LYS A 24 2.41 9.16 -7.05
CA LYS A 24 3.25 8.86 -8.21
C LYS A 24 2.45 8.37 -9.41
N LYS A 25 1.38 7.61 -9.19
CA LYS A 25 0.45 7.23 -10.26
C LYS A 25 -0.21 8.46 -10.85
N LYS A 26 -0.67 9.40 -10.02
CA LYS A 26 -1.31 10.64 -10.47
C LYS A 26 -0.35 11.48 -11.31
N GLN A 27 0.91 11.63 -10.87
CA GLN A 27 1.96 12.28 -11.65
C GLN A 27 2.18 11.59 -13.01
N ALA A 28 2.28 10.25 -13.02
CA ALA A 28 2.40 9.50 -14.27
C ALA A 28 1.20 9.68 -15.21
N GLN A 29 -0.02 9.84 -14.67
CA GLN A 29 -1.22 10.16 -15.46
C GLN A 29 -1.14 11.57 -16.05
N GLU A 30 -0.71 12.56 -15.26
CA GLU A 30 -0.52 13.94 -15.71
C GLU A 30 0.56 14.06 -16.80
N GLU A 31 1.62 13.27 -16.69
CA GLU A 31 2.72 13.21 -17.67
C GLU A 31 2.43 12.31 -18.89
N ASN A 32 1.23 11.70 -18.98
CA ASN A 32 0.84 10.76 -20.04
C ASN A 32 1.81 9.57 -20.21
N LEU A 33 2.21 8.96 -19.09
CA LEU A 33 3.12 7.81 -19.03
C LEU A 33 2.35 6.50 -18.72
N PRO A 34 1.64 5.89 -19.70
CA PRO A 34 0.70 4.79 -19.45
C PRO A 34 1.36 3.55 -18.81
N GLU A 35 2.58 3.19 -19.23
CA GLU A 35 3.29 2.04 -18.65
C GLU A 35 3.58 2.23 -17.15
N LEU A 36 3.86 3.47 -16.75
CA LEU A 36 4.15 3.82 -15.37
C LEU A 36 2.86 3.86 -14.54
N VAL A 37 1.74 4.30 -15.13
CA VAL A 37 0.41 4.20 -14.52
C VAL A 37 0.06 2.73 -14.25
N ASP A 38 0.20 1.85 -15.24
CA ASP A 38 -0.06 0.42 -15.12
C ASP A 38 0.82 -0.25 -14.06
N TYR A 39 2.09 0.14 -13.99
CA TYR A 39 3.01 -0.31 -12.96
C TYR A 39 2.50 0.05 -11.56
N TYR A 40 2.15 1.32 -11.33
CA TYR A 40 1.66 1.75 -10.02
C TYR A 40 0.30 1.15 -9.67
N GLU A 41 -0.59 0.92 -10.64
CA GLU A 41 -1.85 0.20 -10.39
C GLU A 41 -1.62 -1.22 -9.87
N LYS A 42 -0.68 -1.96 -10.48
CA LYS A 42 -0.32 -3.31 -10.04
C LYS A 42 0.28 -3.27 -8.63
N GLU A 43 1.18 -2.34 -8.36
CA GLU A 43 1.79 -2.16 -7.04
C GLU A 43 0.74 -1.83 -5.96
N LEU A 44 -0.16 -0.87 -6.24
CA LEU A 44 -1.24 -0.47 -5.34
C LEU A 44 -2.14 -1.66 -5.00
N LYS A 45 -2.57 -2.43 -6.01
CA LYS A 45 -3.41 -3.62 -5.80
C LYS A 45 -2.74 -4.65 -4.91
N GLN A 46 -1.45 -4.94 -5.14
CA GLN A 46 -0.70 -5.89 -4.31
C GLN A 46 -0.56 -5.40 -2.86
N LYS A 47 -0.21 -4.13 -2.66
CA LYS A 47 -0.04 -3.56 -1.31
C LYS A 47 -1.36 -3.46 -0.55
N GLN A 48 -2.47 -3.13 -1.22
CA GLN A 48 -3.81 -3.12 -0.62
C GLN A 48 -4.20 -4.53 -0.11
N GLU A 49 -3.91 -5.57 -0.88
CA GLU A 49 -4.19 -6.95 -0.47
C GLU A 49 -3.34 -7.37 0.73
N ILE A 50 -2.05 -7.00 0.77
CA ILE A 50 -1.17 -7.25 1.91
C ILE A 50 -1.68 -6.49 3.15
N LEU A 51 -2.08 -5.23 2.98
CA LEU A 51 -2.63 -4.40 4.06
C LEU A 51 -3.88 -5.04 4.63
N ARG A 52 -4.81 -5.49 3.78
CA ARG A 52 -6.04 -6.19 4.18
C ARG A 52 -5.73 -7.42 5.02
N LYS A 53 -4.87 -8.32 4.54
CA LYS A 53 -4.45 -9.51 5.29
C LYS A 53 -3.84 -9.16 6.64
N LYS A 54 -3.01 -8.12 6.72
CA LYS A 54 -2.41 -7.69 8.00
C LYS A 54 -3.45 -7.14 8.98
N LYS A 55 -4.43 -6.36 8.50
CA LYS A 55 -5.55 -5.88 9.33
C LYS A 55 -6.38 -7.04 9.86
N GLU A 56 -6.72 -8.01 9.02
CA GLU A 56 -7.44 -9.23 9.45
C GLU A 56 -6.69 -10.01 10.53
N ILE A 57 -5.35 -10.08 10.46
CA ILE A 57 -4.52 -10.73 11.49
C ILE A 57 -4.47 -9.90 12.77
N LEU A 58 -4.53 -8.56 12.68
CA LEU A 58 -4.52 -7.67 13.83
C LEU A 58 -5.85 -7.74 14.59
N ASP A 59 -6.97 -7.79 13.87
CA ASP A 59 -8.31 -7.87 14.46
C ASP A 59 -8.55 -9.19 15.19
N LYS A 60 -7.90 -10.27 14.73
CA LYS A 60 -7.93 -11.60 15.38
C LYS A 60 -7.00 -11.72 16.60
N GLN A 61 -6.35 -10.63 17.03
CA GLN A 61 -5.28 -10.59 18.05
C GLN A 61 -5.61 -9.76 19.29
#